data_AF-A0A6M0RL00-F1
#
_entry.id   AF-A0A6M0RL00-F1
#
_cell.length_a   1.000
_cell.length_b   1.000
_cell.length_c   1.000
_cell.angle_alpha   90.00
_cell.angle_beta   90.00
_cell.angle_gamma   90.00
#
_symmetry.space_group_name_H-M   'P 1'
#
loop_
_entity.id
_entity.type
_entity.pdbx_description
1 polymer ?
#
loop_
_entity_poly.entity_id
_entity_poly.type
_entity_poly.pdbx_seq_one_letter_code
_entity_poly.pdbx_strand_id
1 'polypeptide(L)'
;AQTGGLIGPVELSVPHPMIGRMLSVSHPGQLWSPTPIGEWYVITRLEKFVPAQFDESMRQRLLDELFKKWLQETTQSTAVEPLLD
;
A
#
# COMPACT_ATOMS: atom_id res chain seq x y z
N ALA A 1 9.21 20.70 14.30
CA ALA A 1 8.74 20.13 13.02
C ALA A 1 9.86 20.22 12.00
N GLN A 2 10.52 19.11 11.64
CA GLN A 2 11.71 19.14 10.78
C GLN A 2 11.40 18.89 9.29
N THR A 3 10.19 18.42 8.94
CA THR A 3 9.81 18.10 7.54
C THR A 3 8.89 19.15 6.88
N GLY A 4 8.54 20.24 7.57
CA GLY A 4 7.62 21.25 7.04
C GLY A 4 6.19 20.73 6.77
N GLY A 5 5.79 19.61 7.37
CA GLY A 5 4.49 18.96 7.10
C GLY A 5 4.49 18.01 5.92
N LEU A 6 5.64 17.82 5.25
CA LEU A 6 5.80 16.81 4.22
C LEU A 6 5.84 15.41 4.85
N ILE A 7 5.05 14.51 4.27
CA ILE A 7 5.05 13.08 4.54
C ILE A 7 5.63 12.44 3.28
N GLY A 8 6.66 11.60 3.45
CA GLY A 8 7.41 10.99 2.34
C GLY A 8 6.53 10.10 1.45
N PRO A 9 7.12 9.44 0.42
CA PRO A 9 6.36 8.49 -0.39
C PRO A 9 5.89 7.35 0.50
N VAL A 10 4.60 7.34 0.80
CA VAL A 10 3.92 6.32 1.59
C VAL A 10 2.68 5.86 0.84
N GLU A 11 2.25 4.64 1.10
CA GLU A 11 0.99 4.13 0.56
C GLU A 11 -0.19 4.96 1.09
N LEU A 12 -1.22 5.13 0.25
CA LEU A 12 -2.44 5.86 0.63
C LEU A 12 -3.23 5.20 1.78
N SER A 13 -2.90 3.96 2.13
CA SER A 13 -3.42 3.21 3.27
C SER A 13 -2.81 3.63 4.63
N VAL A 14 -1.63 4.25 4.62
CA VAL A 14 -0.90 4.67 5.83
C VAL A 14 -1.55 5.85 6.56
N PRO A 15 -1.97 6.96 5.91
CA PRO A 15 -2.64 8.05 6.61
C PRO A 15 -4.06 7.68 7.04
N HIS A 16 -4.70 8.56 7.82
CA HIS A 16 -6.12 8.40 8.19
C HIS A 16 -6.98 8.15 6.93
N PRO A 17 -7.94 7.20 6.94
CA PRO A 17 -8.67 6.80 5.74
C PRO A 17 -9.36 7.95 4.99
N MET A 18 -9.81 8.98 5.72
CA MET A 18 -10.36 10.21 5.13
C MET A 18 -9.32 10.94 4.26
N ILE A 19 -8.09 11.08 4.76
CA ILE A 19 -6.98 11.71 4.04
C ILE A 19 -6.63 10.88 2.81
N GLY A 20 -6.53 9.55 2.96
CA GLY A 20 -6.27 8.65 1.83
C GLY A 20 -7.29 8.81 0.69
N ARG A 21 -8.59 8.86 1.02
CA ARG A 21 -9.68 9.08 0.05
C ARG A 21 -9.64 10.46 -0.61
N MET A 22 -9.30 11.51 0.14
CA MET A 22 -9.13 12.85 -0.44
C MET A 22 -7.97 12.86 -1.43
N LEU A 23 -6.82 12.31 -1.03
CA LEU A 23 -5.61 12.26 -1.86
C LEU A 23 -5.80 11.38 -3.11
N SER A 24 -6.60 10.30 -3.05
CA SER A 24 -6.82 9.41 -4.20
C SER A 24 -7.54 10.06 -5.39
N VAL A 25 -8.31 11.13 -5.14
CA VAL A 25 -9.01 11.89 -6.20
C VAL A 25 -8.36 13.26 -6.46
N SER A 26 -7.21 13.52 -5.86
CA SER A 26 -6.50 14.80 -5.98
C SER A 26 -5.56 14.84 -7.16
N HIS A 27 -5.30 16.04 -7.65
CA HIS A 27 -4.19 16.32 -8.55
C HIS A 27 -2.96 16.77 -7.75
N PRO A 28 -1.72 16.51 -8.23
CA PRO A 28 -0.53 17.10 -7.62
C PRO A 28 -0.64 18.63 -7.52
N GLY A 29 -0.28 19.19 -6.37
CA GLY A 29 -0.43 20.60 -6.01
C GLY A 29 -1.82 21.00 -5.50
N GLN A 30 -2.85 20.14 -5.61
CA GLN A 30 -4.21 20.46 -5.16
C GLN A 30 -4.27 20.55 -3.63
N LEU A 31 -4.66 21.72 -3.14
CA LEU A 31 -4.91 22.00 -1.72
C LEU A 31 -6.39 21.76 -1.39
N TRP A 32 -6.66 20.98 -0.37
CA TRP A 32 -8.00 20.81 0.18
C TRP A 32 -8.30 21.85 1.25
N SER A 33 -9.56 22.26 1.32
CA SER A 33 -10.08 23.06 2.44
C SER A 33 -9.89 22.33 3.77
N PRO A 34 -9.81 23.07 4.91
CA PRO A 34 -9.71 22.47 6.24
C PRO A 34 -10.81 21.43 6.45
N THR A 35 -10.39 20.19 6.68
CA THR A 35 -11.29 19.04 6.84
C THR A 35 -11.23 18.57 8.29
N PRO A 36 -12.37 18.44 8.99
CA PRO A 36 -12.39 17.92 10.36
C PRO A 36 -12.08 16.41 10.35
N ILE A 37 -11.12 16.01 11.19
CA ILE A 37 -10.72 14.62 11.40
C ILE A 37 -10.52 14.42 12.92
N GLY A 38 -11.52 13.79 13.55
CA GLY A 38 -11.62 13.77 15.01
C GLY A 38 -11.74 15.20 15.57
N GLU A 39 -10.91 15.53 16.55
CA GLU A 39 -10.86 16.85 17.18
C GLU A 39 -10.00 17.89 16.43
N TRP A 40 -9.47 17.55 15.26
CA TRP A 40 -8.52 18.39 14.53
C TRP A 40 -9.08 18.83 13.17
N TYR A 41 -8.71 20.03 12.74
CA TYR A 41 -8.84 20.45 11.34
C TYR A 41 -7.52 20.20 10.62
N VAL A 42 -7.59 19.49 9.50
CA VAL A 42 -6.43 19.14 8.69
C VAL A 42 -6.56 19.79 7.32
N ILE A 43 -5.50 20.47 6.88
CA ILE A 43 -5.34 20.97 5.51
C ILE A 43 -4.34 20.04 4.83
N THR A 44 -4.71 19.50 3.68
CA THR A 44 -3.88 18.53 2.95
C THR A 44 -3.62 18.98 1.53
N ARG A 45 -2.42 18.69 1.03
CA ARG A 45 -2.03 18.89 -0.36
C ARG A 45 -1.34 17.64 -0.87
N LEU A 46 -1.70 17.19 -2.08
CA LEU A 46 -1.00 16.10 -2.74
C LEU A 46 0.28 16.63 -3.40
N GLU A 47 1.47 16.23 -2.95
CA GLU A 47 2.73 16.69 -3.55
C GLU A 47 3.11 15.87 -4.81
N LYS A 48 3.02 14.55 -4.71
CA LYS A 48 3.35 13.63 -5.80
C LYS A 48 2.48 12.38 -5.70
N PHE A 49 2.00 11.91 -6.85
CA PHE A 49 1.32 10.63 -6.97
C PHE A 49 2.19 9.64 -7.74
N VAL A 50 2.37 8.44 -7.20
CA VAL A 50 3.07 7.33 -7.85
C VAL A 50 2.05 6.21 -8.04
N PRO A 51 1.57 5.97 -9.27
CA PRO A 51 0.57 4.94 -9.50
C PRO A 51 1.17 3.54 -9.29
N ALA A 52 0.34 2.60 -8.83
CA ALA A 52 0.68 1.19 -8.93
C ALA A 52 0.83 0.80 -10.40
N GLN A 53 1.87 0.04 -10.73
CA GLN A 53 2.14 -0.41 -12.09
C GLN A 53 2.22 -1.93 -12.09
N PHE A 54 1.55 -2.55 -13.07
CA PHE A 54 1.65 -3.97 -13.35
C PHE A 54 2.52 -4.17 -14.59
N ASP A 55 3.81 -3.84 -14.44
CA ASP A 55 4.83 -4.07 -15.46
C ASP A 55 5.39 -5.51 -15.37
N GLU A 56 6.31 -5.87 -16.27
CA GLU A 56 6.89 -7.21 -16.30
C GLU A 56 7.66 -7.54 -15.01
N SER A 57 8.31 -6.55 -14.39
CA SER A 57 9.03 -6.77 -13.13
C SER A 57 8.07 -7.10 -11.99
N MET A 58 6.95 -6.39 -11.90
CA MET A 58 5.89 -6.64 -10.94
C MET A 58 5.19 -7.97 -11.22
N ARG A 59 4.97 -8.30 -12.50
CA ARG A 59 4.37 -9.57 -12.92
C ARG A 59 5.21 -10.77 -12.49
N GLN A 60 6.52 -10.76 -12.78
CA GLN A 60 7.44 -11.81 -12.33
C GLN A 60 7.42 -11.96 -10.81
N ARG A 61 7.52 -10.84 -10.09
CA ARG A 61 7.44 -10.84 -8.62
C ARG A 61 6.15 -11.47 -8.10
N LEU A 62 5.00 -11.09 -8.66
CA LEU A 62 3.70 -11.63 -8.24
C LEU A 62 3.58 -13.13 -8.56
N LEU A 63 4.10 -13.59 -9.69
CA LEU A 63 4.14 -15.01 -10.03
C LEU A 63 4.98 -15.79 -9.00
N ASP A 64 6.14 -15.28 -8.63
CA ASP A 64 7.00 -15.90 -7.61
C ASP A 64 6.31 -15.97 -6.25
N GLU A 65 5.66 -14.87 -5.83
CA GLU A 65 4.93 -14.80 -4.56
C GLU A 65 3.74 -15.79 -4.53
N LEU A 66 2.96 -15.85 -5.61
CA LEU A 66 1.83 -16.77 -5.74
C LEU A 66 2.27 -18.23 -5.81
N PHE A 67 3.35 -18.53 -6.54
CA PHE A 67 3.92 -19.87 -6.63
C PHE A 67 4.42 -20.36 -5.26
N LYS A 68 5.16 -19.51 -4.53
CA LYS A 68 5.63 -19.84 -3.17
C LYS A 68 4.48 -20.11 -2.22
N LYS A 69 3.43 -19.28 -2.28
CA LYS A 69 2.22 -19.46 -1.47
C LYS A 69 1.55 -20.80 -1.79
N TRP A 70 1.32 -21.09 -3.06
CA TRP A 70 0.74 -22.36 -3.50
C TRP A 70 1.57 -23.57 -3.06
N LEU A 71 2.90 -23.50 -3.17
CA LEU A 71 3.80 -24.58 -2.78
C LEU A 71 3.72 -24.87 -1.27
N GLN A 72 3.67 -23.81 -0.45
CA GLN A 72 3.50 -23.92 1.00
C GLN A 72 2.15 -24.58 1.36
N GLU A 73 1.06 -24.11 0.76
CA GLU A 73 -0.29 -24.65 0.96
C GLU A 73 -0.38 -26.13 0.55
N THR A 74 0.24 -26.49 -0.58
CA THR A 74 0.25 -27.87 -1.11
C THR A 74 1.05 -28.80 -0.20
N THR A 75 2.22 -28.35 0.29
CA THR A 75 3.08 -29.15 1.16
C THR A 75 2.46 -29.34 2.55
N GLN A 76 1.77 -28.33 3.09
CA GLN A 76 1.01 -28.48 4.35
C GLN A 76 -0.20 -29.41 4.20
N SER A 77 -0.84 -29.41 3.04
CA SER A 77 -2.04 -30.23 2.79
C SER A 77 -1.71 -31.69 2.45
N THR A 78 -0.46 -31.99 2.11
CA THR A 78 -0.02 -33.35 1.79
C THR A 78 0.66 -33.93 3.03
N ALA A 79 0.04 -34.91 3.68
CA ALA A 79 0.70 -35.68 4.73
C ALA A 79 1.92 -36.38 4.11
N VAL A 80 3.11 -35.87 4.40
CA VAL A 80 4.36 -36.49 3.96
C VAL A 80 4.54 -37.73 4.82
N GLU A 81 4.24 -38.90 4.27
CA GLU A 81 4.49 -40.17 4.93
C GLU A 81 6.02 -40.29 5.08
N PRO A 82 6.56 -40.40 6.31
CA PRO A 82 8.00 -40.48 6.49
C PRO A 82 8.50 -41.76 5.84
N LEU A 83 9.57 -41.65 5.06
CA LEU A 83 10.31 -42.81 4.56
C LEU A 83 10.76 -43.61 5.79
N LEU A 84 10.17 -44.79 5.97
CA LEU A 84 10.60 -45.76 6.98
C LEU A 84 11.98 -46.26 6.58
N ASP A 85 13.00 -45.91 7.37
CA ASP A 85 14.33 -46.57 7.36
C ASP A 85 14.23 -48.02 7.90
#